data_AF-X1DLG2-F1
#
_entry.id   AF-X1DLG2-F1
#
_cell.length_a   1.000
_cell.length_b   1.000
_cell.length_c   1.000
_cell.angle_alpha   90.00
_cell.angle_beta   90.00
_cell.angle_gamma   90.00
#
_symmetry.space_group_name_H-M   'P 1'
#
loop_
_entity.id
_entity.type
_entity.pdbx_description
1 polymer ?
#
loop_
_entity_poly.entity_id
_entity_poly.type
_entity_poly.pdbx_seq_one_letter_code
_entity_poly.pdbx_strand_id
1 'polypeptide(L)'
;EQYLPYREDYINKMFRYKDKDGRLYRKRRSGKQFLDESPGTSVGDVWNDIFSYQTITRSKEYHGYPTEKPEKLLNRIILASSNEGNIVADFFCGSGTTISAAEKVNRKWIGVDNNPKAIEICKKRLSVKE
;
A
#
# COMPACT_ATOMS: atom_id res chain seq x y z
N GLU A 1 9.20 0.19 9.63
CA GLU A 1 7.87 0.76 9.93
C GLU A 1 7.35 1.51 8.70
N GLN A 2 6.04 1.49 8.47
CA GLN A 2 5.39 2.20 7.35
C GLN A 2 4.77 3.50 7.88
N TYR A 3 4.88 4.58 7.09
CA TYR A 3 4.34 5.89 7.47
C TYR A 3 3.42 6.45 6.37
N LEU A 4 2.43 7.23 6.80
CA LEU A 4 1.58 8.04 5.94
C LEU A 4 1.99 9.51 6.02
N PRO A 5 1.88 10.26 4.92
CA PRO A 5 2.08 11.70 4.97
C PRO A 5 1.15 12.34 6.00
N TYR A 6 1.61 13.42 6.64
CA TYR A 6 0.74 14.19 7.51
C TYR A 6 -0.40 14.80 6.70
N ARG A 7 -1.60 14.77 7.28
CA ARG A 7 -2.72 15.52 6.74
C ARG A 7 -2.45 17.02 6.85
N GLU A 8 -2.94 17.80 5.90
CA GLU A 8 -2.68 19.23 5.81
C GLU A 8 -3.17 20.01 7.04
N ASP A 9 -4.34 19.63 7.57
CA ASP A 9 -4.88 20.15 8.84
C ASP A 9 -3.92 19.91 10.01
N TYR A 10 -3.31 18.73 10.07
CA TYR A 10 -2.33 18.38 11.08
C TYR A 10 -1.04 19.19 10.92
N ILE A 11 -0.55 19.36 9.69
CA ILE A 11 0.63 20.17 9.39
C ILE A 11 0.42 21.59 9.90
N ASN A 12 -0.68 22.23 9.48
CA ASN A 12 -1.01 23.60 9.84
C ASN A 12 -1.18 23.78 11.35
N LYS A 13 -1.76 22.78 12.04
CA LYS A 13 -1.97 22.82 13.49
C LYS A 13 -0.67 22.62 14.29
N MET A 14 0.20 21.71 13.85
CA MET A 14 1.34 21.26 14.65
C MET A 14 2.65 21.93 14.24
N PHE A 15 2.93 22.07 12.95
CA PHE A 15 4.18 22.60 12.39
C PHE A 15 4.05 24.09 12.05
N ARG A 16 3.77 24.90 13.08
CA ARG A 16 3.44 26.32 12.94
C ARG A 16 4.62 27.29 13.02
N TYR A 17 5.81 26.82 13.35
CA TYR A 17 6.99 27.67 13.49
C TYR A 17 7.88 27.56 12.25
N LYS A 18 8.53 28.66 11.87
CA LYS A 18 9.54 28.70 10.80
C LYS A 18 10.90 29.05 11.39
N ASP A 19 11.96 28.43 10.89
CA ASP A 19 13.33 28.85 11.18
C ASP A 19 13.78 30.00 10.26
N LYS A 20 15.07 30.35 10.32
CA LYS A 20 15.64 31.43 9.50
C LYS A 20 15.61 31.11 8.00
N ASP A 21 15.62 29.83 7.67
CA ASP A 21 15.62 29.31 6.29
C ASP A 21 14.20 29.01 5.80
N GLY A 22 13.17 29.29 6.61
CA GLY A 22 11.76 29.10 6.27
C GLY A 22 11.23 27.68 6.50
N ARG A 23 12.02 26.77 7.08
CA ARG A 23 11.63 25.37 7.32
C ARG A 23 10.60 25.29 8.44
N LEU A 24 9.53 24.53 8.21
CA LEU A 24 8.45 24.34 9.18
C LEU A 24 8.85 23.35 10.27
N TYR A 25 8.63 23.73 11.54
CA TYR A 25 8.91 22.87 12.69
C TYR A 25 7.85 22.99 13.78
N ARG A 26 7.82 21.97 14.65
CA ARG A 26 7.08 21.98 15.92
C ARG A 26 8.03 21.91 17.11
N LYS A 27 7.66 22.54 18.23
CA LYS A 27 8.41 22.44 19.48
C LYS A 27 8.03 21.16 20.21
N ARG A 28 9.03 20.43 20.70
CA ARG A 28 8.94 19.24 21.55
C ARG A 28 9.70 19.50 22.84
N ARG A 29 9.48 18.66 23.86
CA ARG A 29 10.20 18.77 25.14
C ARG A 29 11.73 18.65 24.97
N SER A 30 12.17 17.86 23.99
CA SER A 30 13.58 17.60 23.67
C SER A 30 14.15 18.49 22.54
N GLY A 31 13.42 19.49 22.06
CA GLY A 31 13.91 20.40 21.01
C GLY A 31 12.90 20.70 19.92
N LYS A 32 13.37 20.79 18.67
CA LYS A 32 12.55 21.05 17.48
C LYS A 32 12.42 19.77 16.67
N GLN A 33 11.24 19.56 16.08
CA GLN A 33 11.04 18.55 15.06
C GLN A 33 10.63 19.24 13.78
N PHE A 34 11.44 19.12 12.74
CA PHE A 34 11.16 19.69 11.43
C PHE A 34 10.21 18.80 10.63
N LEU A 35 9.41 19.41 9.76
CA LEU A 35 8.40 18.72 8.96
C LEU A 35 9.03 17.84 7.88
N ASP A 36 10.08 18.35 7.24
CA ASP A 36 10.82 17.70 6.15
C ASP A 36 11.66 16.51 6.62
N GLU A 37 12.09 16.50 7.88
CA GLU A 37 12.81 15.38 8.51
C GLU A 37 11.87 14.30 9.08
N SER A 38 10.56 14.58 9.11
CA SER A 38 9.60 13.71 9.79
C SER A 38 8.94 12.74 8.80
N PRO A 39 9.03 11.42 8.99
CA PRO A 39 8.56 10.42 8.02
C PRO A 39 7.03 10.38 7.89
N GLY A 40 6.31 11.04 8.79
CA GLY A 40 4.85 11.15 8.78
C GLY A 40 4.20 10.55 10.02
N THR A 41 2.98 10.04 9.84
CA THR A 41 2.22 9.34 10.89
C THR A 41 2.45 7.85 10.72
N SER A 42 2.81 7.14 11.78
CA SER A 42 2.94 5.68 11.73
C SER A 42 1.61 5.05 11.32
N VAL A 43 1.66 4.07 10.42
CA VAL A 43 0.47 3.33 9.99
C VAL A 43 -0.06 2.50 11.15
N GLY A 44 -1.32 2.75 11.53
CA GLY A 44 -2.03 1.98 12.55
C GLY A 44 -2.65 0.70 12.00
N ASP A 45 -3.59 0.12 12.75
CA ASP A 45 -4.38 -1.06 12.39
C ASP A 45 -5.69 -0.73 11.65
N VAL A 46 -6.17 0.52 11.75
CA VAL A 46 -7.32 1.03 10.99
C VAL A 46 -6.86 1.82 9.77
N TRP A 47 -7.12 1.30 8.57
CA TRP A 47 -6.72 1.90 7.30
C TRP A 47 -7.89 2.57 6.58
N ASN A 48 -7.89 3.90 6.56
CA ASN A 48 -8.93 4.70 5.89
C ASN A 48 -8.45 5.31 4.56
N ASP A 49 -7.23 4.98 4.10
CA ASP A 49 -6.60 5.54 2.89
C ASP A 49 -6.59 4.57 1.70
N ILE A 50 -7.23 3.40 1.85
CA ILE A 50 -7.31 2.36 0.82
C ILE A 50 -8.78 1.98 0.65
N PHE A 51 -9.33 2.29 -0.51
CA PHE A 51 -10.74 2.07 -0.82
C PHE A 51 -10.93 0.85 -1.71
N SER A 52 -12.07 0.16 -1.58
CA SER A 52 -12.43 -0.95 -2.46
C SER A 52 -12.88 -0.45 -3.84
N TYR A 53 -12.97 -1.35 -4.81
CA TYR A 53 -13.51 -1.02 -6.15
C TYR A 53 -15.01 -0.74 -6.16
N GLN A 54 -15.73 -1.08 -5.09
CA GLN A 54 -17.12 -0.65 -4.92
C GLN A 54 -17.19 0.86 -4.69
N THR A 55 -16.17 1.42 -4.03
CA THR A 55 -16.03 2.87 -3.81
C THR A 55 -15.33 3.55 -5.00
N ILE A 56 -14.25 2.96 -5.53
CA ILE A 56 -13.49 3.47 -6.69
C ILE A 56 -13.84 2.65 -7.93
N THR A 57 -15.01 2.91 -8.50
CA THR A 57 -15.58 2.12 -9.61
C THR A 57 -14.85 2.29 -10.95
N ARG A 58 -14.04 3.34 -11.11
CA ARG A 58 -13.28 3.65 -12.34
C ARG A 58 -11.79 3.35 -12.21
N SER A 59 -11.41 2.45 -11.31
CA SER A 59 -10.01 2.12 -11.12
C SER A 59 -9.43 1.39 -12.34
N LYS A 60 -8.28 1.85 -12.85
CA LYS A 60 -7.58 1.22 -13.97
C LYS A 60 -6.96 -0.14 -13.60
N GLU A 61 -6.74 -0.38 -12.30
CA GLU A 61 -6.25 -1.68 -11.79
C GLU A 61 -7.35 -2.74 -11.66
N TYR A 62 -8.63 -2.39 -11.85
CA TYR A 62 -9.74 -3.33 -11.69
C TYR A 62 -9.95 -4.18 -12.95
N HIS A 63 -9.91 -5.51 -12.79
CA HIS A 63 -10.02 -6.46 -13.91
C HIS A 63 -11.44 -7.02 -14.08
N GLY A 64 -12.43 -6.50 -13.35
CA GLY A 64 -13.80 -6.98 -13.42
C GLY A 64 -14.08 -8.21 -12.53
N TYR A 65 -13.12 -8.65 -11.70
CA TYR A 65 -13.36 -9.77 -10.79
C TYR A 65 -14.13 -9.29 -9.53
N PRO A 66 -15.30 -9.86 -9.19
CA PRO A 66 -16.23 -9.25 -8.22
C PRO A 66 -15.65 -8.94 -6.84
N THR A 67 -14.72 -9.76 -6.36
CA THR A 67 -14.13 -9.67 -5.02
C THR A 67 -12.66 -9.20 -5.04
N GLU A 68 -12.22 -8.65 -6.17
CA GLU A 68 -10.86 -8.16 -6.36
C GLU A 68 -10.48 -7.15 -5.28
N LYS A 69 -9.28 -7.33 -4.72
CA LYS A 69 -8.73 -6.40 -3.74
C LYS A 69 -7.87 -5.34 -4.44
N PRO A 70 -7.83 -4.09 -3.92
CA PRO A 70 -6.93 -3.06 -4.42
C PRO A 70 -5.47 -3.46 -4.22
N GLU A 71 -4.60 -3.17 -5.18
CA GLU A 71 -3.20 -3.58 -5.09
C GLU A 71 -2.48 -2.88 -3.93
N LYS A 72 -2.83 -1.62 -3.66
CA LYS A 72 -2.31 -0.84 -2.52
C LYS A 72 -2.50 -1.57 -1.18
N LEU A 73 -3.59 -2.33 -1.01
CA LEU A 73 -3.84 -3.12 0.20
C LEU A 73 -2.81 -4.24 0.34
N LEU A 74 -2.63 -5.03 -0.71
CA LEU A 74 -1.74 -6.20 -0.68
C LEU A 74 -0.28 -5.78 -0.61
N ASN A 75 0.12 -4.71 -1.33
CA ASN A 75 1.46 -4.14 -1.22
C ASN A 75 1.79 -3.72 0.22
N ARG A 76 0.86 -3.09 0.93
CA ARG A 76 1.08 -2.70 2.34
C ARG A 76 1.34 -3.93 3.22
N ILE A 77 0.50 -4.95 3.09
CA ILE A 77 0.59 -6.20 3.86
C ILE A 77 1.91 -6.91 3.57
N ILE A 78 2.27 -7.09 2.29
CA ILE A 78 3.48 -7.81 1.89
C ILE A 78 4.75 -7.11 2.40
N LEU A 79 4.83 -5.78 2.26
CA LEU A 79 5.98 -5.01 2.74
C LEU A 79 6.12 -5.01 4.27
N ALA A 80 5.00 -5.14 5.00
CA ALA A 80 5.02 -5.22 6.46
C ALA A 80 5.40 -6.62 6.97
N SER A 81 5.08 -7.67 6.19
CA SER A 81 5.14 -9.07 6.65
C SER A 81 6.21 -9.93 5.98
N SER A 82 7.02 -9.36 5.08
CA SER A 82 8.04 -10.12 4.35
C SER A 82 9.25 -9.26 3.96
N ASN A 83 10.39 -9.90 3.78
CA ASN A 83 11.57 -9.29 3.18
C ASN A 83 11.65 -9.59 1.67
N GLU A 84 12.48 -8.83 0.96
CA GLU A 84 12.77 -9.08 -0.45
C GLU A 84 13.28 -10.51 -0.67
N GLY A 85 12.88 -11.13 -1.79
CA GLY A 85 13.23 -12.51 -2.12
C GLY A 85 12.49 -13.60 -1.33
N ASN A 86 11.72 -13.26 -0.30
CA ASN A 86 10.85 -14.22 0.40
C ASN A 86 9.72 -14.71 -0.53
N ILE A 87 9.10 -15.84 -0.15
CA ILE A 87 7.96 -16.41 -0.85
C ILE A 87 6.66 -15.93 -0.18
N VAL A 88 5.75 -15.35 -0.97
CA VAL A 88 4.38 -15.04 -0.57
C VAL A 88 3.45 -16.11 -1.16
N ALA A 89 2.70 -16.81 -0.31
CA ALA A 89 1.74 -17.81 -0.76
C ALA A 89 0.30 -17.33 -0.51
N ASP A 90 -0.53 -17.46 -1.53
CA ASP A 90 -1.97 -17.16 -1.45
C ASP A 90 -2.75 -18.33 -2.07
N PHE A 91 -3.46 -19.08 -1.23
CA PHE A 91 -4.22 -20.27 -1.64
C PHE A 91 -5.66 -19.98 -2.07
N PHE A 92 -6.04 -18.69 -2.08
CA PHE A 92 -7.33 -18.19 -2.56
C PHE A 92 -7.10 -16.91 -3.38
N CYS A 93 -6.15 -16.98 -4.32
CA CYS A 93 -5.55 -15.79 -4.92
C CYS A 93 -6.50 -15.02 -5.84
N GLY A 94 -7.63 -15.61 -6.23
CA GLY A 94 -8.65 -14.99 -7.07
C GLY A 94 -8.05 -14.47 -8.37
N SER A 95 -8.32 -13.19 -8.69
CA SER A 95 -7.75 -12.50 -9.85
C SER A 95 -6.26 -12.14 -9.69
N GLY A 96 -5.57 -12.66 -8.69
CA GLY A 96 -4.12 -12.59 -8.57
C GLY A 96 -3.58 -11.27 -8.01
N THR A 97 -4.35 -10.48 -7.27
CA THR A 97 -3.85 -9.20 -6.72
C THR A 97 -2.63 -9.42 -5.83
N THR A 98 -2.67 -10.41 -4.91
CA THR A 98 -1.52 -10.74 -4.04
C THR A 98 -0.28 -11.11 -4.84
N ILE A 99 -0.48 -11.83 -5.95
CA ILE A 99 0.58 -12.33 -6.80
C ILE A 99 1.26 -11.20 -7.56
N SER A 100 0.45 -10.35 -8.20
CA SER A 100 0.94 -9.17 -8.90
C SER A 100 1.64 -8.18 -7.96
N ALA A 101 1.10 -7.97 -6.75
CA ALA A 101 1.72 -7.15 -5.73
C ALA A 101 3.08 -7.72 -5.27
N ALA A 102 3.14 -9.02 -4.97
CA ALA A 102 4.37 -9.69 -4.56
C ALA A 102 5.47 -9.59 -5.62
N GLU A 103 5.13 -9.83 -6.89
CA GLU A 103 6.08 -9.73 -8.01
C GLU A 103 6.68 -8.33 -8.13
N LYS A 104 5.85 -7.28 -8.08
CA LYS A 104 6.29 -5.88 -8.20
C LYS A 104 7.22 -5.43 -7.09
N VAL A 105 7.14 -6.05 -5.91
CA VAL A 105 8.04 -5.78 -4.78
C VAL A 105 9.12 -6.85 -4.64
N ASN A 106 9.49 -7.56 -5.71
CA ASN A 106 10.59 -8.54 -5.71
C ASN A 106 10.42 -9.67 -4.69
N ARG A 107 9.19 -10.15 -4.49
CA ARG A 107 8.91 -11.40 -3.76
C ARG A 107 8.66 -12.51 -4.76
N LYS A 108 9.12 -13.71 -4.41
CA LYS A 108 8.66 -14.94 -5.07
C LYS A 108 7.23 -15.21 -4.62
N TRP A 109 6.47 -15.96 -5.40
CA TRP A 109 5.07 -16.18 -5.06
C TRP A 109 4.57 -17.57 -5.44
N ILE A 110 3.52 -18.00 -4.73
CA ILE A 110 2.70 -19.17 -5.05
C ILE A 110 1.25 -18.71 -5.00
N GLY A 111 0.54 -18.85 -6.11
CA GLY A 111 -0.89 -18.53 -6.21
C GLY A 111 -1.69 -19.77 -6.56
N VAL A 112 -2.71 -20.07 -5.75
CA VAL A 112 -3.67 -21.15 -6.01
C VAL A 112 -5.08 -20.58 -5.94
N ASP A 113 -5.94 -21.01 -6.85
CA ASP A 113 -7.36 -20.77 -6.80
C ASP A 113 -8.07 -21.91 -7.53
N ASN A 114 -9.28 -22.27 -7.11
CA ASN A 114 -10.05 -23.36 -7.72
C ASN A 114 -10.93 -22.89 -8.88
N ASN A 115 -11.09 -21.58 -9.07
CA ASN A 115 -11.93 -21.00 -10.09
C ASN A 115 -11.12 -20.74 -11.38
N PRO A 116 -11.39 -21.48 -12.49
CA PRO A 116 -10.63 -21.31 -13.72
C PRO A 116 -10.70 -19.89 -14.29
N LYS A 117 -11.83 -19.18 -14.12
CA LYS A 117 -11.97 -17.79 -14.58
C LYS A 117 -11.08 -16.84 -13.78
N ALA A 118 -10.91 -17.09 -12.49
CA ALA A 118 -10.03 -16.30 -11.63
C ALA A 118 -8.56 -16.48 -12.07
N ILE A 119 -8.16 -17.73 -12.33
CA ILE A 119 -6.83 -18.07 -12.85
C ILE A 119 -6.58 -17.45 -14.24
N GLU A 120 -7.56 -17.43 -15.14
CA GLU A 120 -7.43 -16.77 -16.44
C GLU A 120 -7.14 -15.27 -16.29
N ILE A 121 -7.87 -14.59 -15.42
CA ILE A 121 -7.64 -13.17 -15.12
C ILE A 121 -6.26 -12.96 -14.48
N CYS A 122 -5.88 -13.82 -13.54
CA CYS A 122 -4.56 -13.79 -12.88
C CYS A 122 -3.41 -13.93 -13.91
N LYS A 123 -3.49 -14.91 -14.82
CA LYS A 123 -2.51 -15.10 -15.91
C LYS A 123 -2.39 -13.87 -16.80
N LYS A 124 -3.52 -13.31 -17.23
CA LYS A 124 -3.56 -12.07 -18.04
C LYS A 124 -2.91 -10.90 -17.32
N ARG A 125 -3.20 -10.74 -16.02
CA ARG A 125 -2.61 -9.70 -15.16
C ARG A 125 -1.09 -9.80 -15.09
N LEU A 126 -0.56 -11.01 -14.97
CA LEU A 126 0.88 -11.28 -14.88
C LEU A 126 1.57 -11.24 -16.25
N SER A 127 0.83 -11.03 -17.34
CA SER A 127 1.35 -11.14 -18.72
C SER A 127 2.06 -12.48 -18.99
N VAL A 128 1.68 -13.55 -18.27
CA VAL A 128 2.25 -14.88 -18.46
C VAL A 128 1.70 -15.42 -19.78
N LYS A 129 2.58 -15.56 -20.77
CA LYS A 129 2.27 -16.26 -22.02
C LYS A 129 2.38 -17.76 -21.77
N GLU A 130 1.40 -18.51 -22.27
CA GLU A 130 1.42 -19.98 -22.27
C GLU A 130 2.51 -20.54 -23.18
#